data_AF-A0A4Y7U8G6-F1
#
_entry.id   AF-A0A4Y7U8G6-F1
#
_cell.length_a   1.000
_cell.length_b   1.000
_cell.length_c   1.000
_cell.angle_alpha   90.00
_cell.angle_beta   90.00
_cell.angle_gamma   90.00
#
_symmetry.space_group_name_H-M   'P 1'
#
loop_
_entity.id
_entity.type
_entity.pdbx_description
1 polymer ?
#
loop_
_entity_poly.entity_id
_entity_poly.type
_entity_poly.pdbx_seq_one_letter_code
_entity_poly.pdbx_strand_id
1 'polypeptide(L)'
;QAKLAADAKAKADAEALQAKLAADAKAKADGEALQAKLAADAKAKADAEALQAKLAADAKAKADGEALQAKLAADAKAKADAEALQAKLAADAKAKADAEALQAKLAADSKAKANMEAEQAKLLADARAKADAEANEKLKAEQETEQLRLAEEAREAKLLADAKAKADADALARTASLAKDDTAKAIDNLAQSLDASGKAQNDLLAQFKATVANKQKDLDDLKEENDLSDKGIYKEPKPFKSVAAENSQIEALKLQMAEANKIQKDEIAKLTNLYNERLKKVPNKNDALNKAYLEKINQLKAAQLKMEEDGAALLANLERIKAETEIEKRRRIKQAAYENDQGRYAQDIAALKRIKETTKPSSTPLTASDFDFGEDQSNMQIIKNIKNSESGYYLIVAVHSSVEKRDEFLTKAVAAGVTNINFFYNVTTSKYYIYYDKFDGLSEAQEALGAKGKKPYNGKMAIVKVEN
;
A
#
# COMPACT_ATOMS: atom_id res chain seq x y z
N GLN A 1 102.87 -142.20 -18.58
CA GLN A 1 102.55 -141.01 -19.39
C GLN A 1 101.64 -140.07 -18.58
N ALA A 2 102.21 -139.57 -17.48
CA ALA A 2 101.54 -138.83 -16.42
C ALA A 2 101.97 -137.35 -16.41
N LYS A 3 102.17 -136.72 -17.59
CA LYS A 3 102.78 -135.38 -17.66
C LYS A 3 102.22 -134.45 -18.76
N LEU A 4 101.14 -134.83 -19.45
CA LEU A 4 100.53 -134.00 -20.51
C LEU A 4 99.10 -133.54 -20.21
N ALA A 5 98.42 -134.13 -19.23
CA ALA A 5 97.07 -133.71 -18.82
C ALA A 5 97.07 -132.61 -17.75
N ALA A 6 98.20 -132.35 -17.08
CA ALA A 6 98.31 -131.32 -16.05
C ALA A 6 98.58 -129.91 -16.64
N ASP A 7 99.32 -129.81 -17.75
CA ASP A 7 99.64 -128.52 -18.38
C ASP A 7 98.47 -127.90 -19.16
N ALA A 8 97.54 -128.71 -19.67
CA ALA A 8 96.35 -128.19 -20.35
C ALA A 8 95.34 -127.54 -19.38
N LYS A 9 95.32 -127.96 -18.11
CA LYS A 9 94.41 -127.41 -17.09
C LYS A 9 94.93 -126.10 -16.50
N ALA A 10 96.25 -125.96 -16.33
CA ALA A 10 96.85 -124.73 -15.82
C ALA A 10 96.74 -123.54 -16.79
N LYS A 11 96.73 -123.79 -18.11
CA LYS A 11 96.60 -122.72 -19.13
C LYS A 11 95.16 -122.21 -19.26
N ALA A 12 94.17 -123.09 -19.08
CA ALA A 12 92.75 -122.72 -19.12
C ALA A 12 92.31 -121.91 -17.88
N ASP A 13 92.84 -122.20 -16.69
CA ASP A 13 92.53 -121.44 -15.48
C ASP A 13 93.17 -120.03 -15.47
N ALA A 14 94.31 -119.84 -16.14
CA ALA A 14 94.95 -118.53 -16.26
C ALA A 14 94.19 -117.58 -17.21
N GLU A 15 93.70 -118.08 -18.35
CA GLU A 15 92.90 -117.26 -19.29
C GLU A 15 91.51 -116.90 -18.72
N ALA A 16 90.89 -117.78 -17.92
CA ALA A 16 89.62 -117.48 -17.25
C ALA A 16 89.75 -116.40 -16.14
N LEU A 17 90.87 -116.37 -15.41
CA LEU A 17 91.15 -115.34 -14.41
C LEU A 17 91.41 -113.97 -15.03
N GLN A 18 92.07 -113.92 -16.19
CA GLN A 18 92.36 -112.67 -16.89
C GLN A 18 91.10 -112.06 -17.53
N ALA A 19 90.19 -112.90 -18.05
CA ALA A 19 88.90 -112.44 -18.56
C ALA A 19 87.98 -111.90 -17.44
N LYS A 20 88.02 -112.50 -16.24
CA LYS A 20 87.21 -112.05 -15.09
C LYS A 20 87.70 -110.70 -14.52
N LEU A 21 89.01 -110.48 -14.46
CA LEU A 21 89.60 -109.21 -14.02
C LEU A 21 89.34 -108.06 -15.00
N ALA A 22 89.32 -108.32 -16.32
CA ALA A 22 88.98 -107.32 -17.32
C ALA A 22 87.49 -106.91 -17.29
N ALA A 23 86.59 -107.85 -16.96
CA ALA A 23 85.17 -107.58 -16.78
C ALA A 23 84.89 -106.75 -15.51
N ASP A 24 85.54 -107.06 -14.38
CA ASP A 24 85.39 -106.31 -13.13
C ASP A 24 85.96 -104.88 -13.22
N ALA A 25 87.07 -104.68 -13.96
CA ALA A 25 87.61 -103.33 -14.18
C ALA A 25 86.68 -102.45 -15.02
N LYS A 26 85.99 -103.03 -16.02
CA LYS A 26 85.01 -102.31 -16.84
C LYS A 26 83.73 -101.98 -16.08
N ALA A 27 83.25 -102.90 -15.25
CA ALA A 27 82.07 -102.67 -14.39
C ALA A 27 82.31 -101.57 -13.33
N LYS A 28 83.54 -101.46 -12.80
CA LYS A 28 83.90 -100.41 -11.83
C LYS A 28 84.00 -99.03 -12.48
N ALA A 29 84.56 -98.95 -13.70
CA ALA A 29 84.64 -97.70 -14.46
C ALA A 29 83.25 -97.17 -14.89
N ASP A 30 82.33 -98.05 -15.31
CA ASP A 30 80.97 -97.67 -15.67
C ASP A 30 80.13 -97.23 -14.45
N GLY A 31 80.39 -97.80 -13.26
CA GLY A 31 79.77 -97.38 -11.99
C GLY A 31 80.21 -95.99 -11.52
N GLU A 32 81.51 -95.68 -11.63
CA GLU A 32 82.05 -94.36 -11.25
C GLU A 32 81.58 -93.24 -12.21
N ALA A 33 81.44 -93.53 -13.50
CA ALA A 33 80.90 -92.58 -14.48
C ALA A 33 79.40 -92.25 -14.25
N LEU A 34 78.60 -93.24 -13.84
CA LEU A 34 77.18 -93.05 -13.50
C LEU A 34 76.99 -92.24 -12.21
N GLN A 35 77.83 -92.45 -11.20
CA GLN A 35 77.81 -91.67 -9.96
C GLN A 35 78.22 -90.20 -10.19
N ALA A 36 79.22 -89.95 -11.03
CA ALA A 36 79.63 -88.58 -11.38
C ALA A 36 78.51 -87.81 -12.11
N LYS A 37 77.77 -88.48 -13.00
CA LYS A 37 76.64 -87.88 -13.73
C LYS A 37 75.45 -87.56 -12.82
N LEU A 38 75.10 -88.46 -11.90
CA LEU A 38 74.03 -88.24 -10.92
C LEU A 38 74.35 -87.12 -9.93
N ALA A 39 75.62 -86.98 -9.50
CA ALA A 39 76.04 -85.88 -8.63
C ALA A 39 75.98 -84.52 -9.35
N ALA A 40 76.30 -84.47 -10.64
CA ALA A 40 76.19 -83.26 -11.46
C ALA A 40 74.73 -82.84 -11.67
N ASP A 41 73.84 -83.79 -11.99
CA ASP A 41 72.41 -83.52 -12.18
C ASP A 41 71.73 -83.08 -10.86
N ALA A 42 72.12 -83.66 -9.72
CA ALA A 42 71.61 -83.24 -8.42
C ALA A 42 72.04 -81.81 -8.05
N LYS A 43 73.28 -81.43 -8.37
CA LYS A 43 73.79 -80.07 -8.13
C LYS A 43 73.11 -79.04 -9.05
N ALA A 44 72.90 -79.37 -10.32
CA ALA A 44 72.19 -78.51 -11.26
C ALA A 44 70.73 -78.28 -10.86
N LYS A 45 70.06 -79.30 -10.32
CA LYS A 45 68.68 -79.18 -9.83
C LYS A 45 68.57 -78.33 -8.56
N ALA A 46 69.53 -78.47 -7.63
CA ALA A 46 69.58 -77.65 -6.43
C ALA A 46 69.87 -76.16 -6.74
N ASP A 47 70.79 -75.88 -7.68
CA ASP A 47 71.09 -74.50 -8.09
C ASP A 47 69.89 -73.85 -8.82
N ALA A 48 69.13 -74.62 -9.60
CA ALA A 48 67.91 -74.13 -10.25
C ALA A 48 66.79 -73.79 -9.25
N GLU A 49 66.56 -74.64 -8.24
CA GLU A 49 65.56 -74.39 -7.19
C GLU A 49 65.94 -73.17 -6.32
N ALA A 50 67.24 -72.98 -6.01
CA ALA A 50 67.72 -71.83 -5.25
C ALA A 50 67.54 -70.50 -6.02
N LEU A 51 67.78 -70.49 -7.34
CA LEU A 51 67.55 -69.33 -8.20
C LEU A 51 66.06 -68.97 -8.29
N GLN A 52 65.19 -69.98 -8.39
CA GLN A 52 63.74 -69.78 -8.46
C GLN A 52 63.16 -69.22 -7.14
N ALA A 53 63.67 -69.70 -5.99
CA ALA A 53 63.29 -69.16 -4.68
C ALA A 53 63.73 -67.70 -4.50
N LYS A 54 64.93 -67.32 -4.97
CA LYS A 54 65.43 -65.94 -4.88
C LYS A 54 64.63 -64.98 -5.77
N LEU A 55 64.29 -65.38 -6.99
CA LEU A 55 63.46 -64.58 -7.90
C LEU A 55 62.03 -64.39 -7.37
N ALA A 56 61.45 -65.40 -6.73
CA ALA A 56 60.13 -65.28 -6.10
C ALA A 56 60.14 -64.32 -4.91
N ALA A 57 61.23 -64.30 -4.12
CA ALA A 57 61.39 -63.38 -3.00
C ALA A 57 61.56 -61.92 -3.47
N ASP A 58 62.39 -61.68 -4.49
CA ASP A 58 62.60 -60.34 -5.05
C ASP A 58 61.33 -59.79 -5.73
N ALA A 59 60.56 -60.64 -6.40
CA ALA A 59 59.27 -60.25 -6.99
C ALA A 59 58.24 -59.86 -5.93
N LYS A 60 58.19 -60.59 -4.80
CA LYS A 60 57.29 -60.26 -3.68
C LYS A 60 57.71 -58.96 -2.98
N ALA A 61 59.00 -58.76 -2.75
CA ALA A 61 59.51 -57.52 -2.15
C ALA A 61 59.24 -56.28 -3.03
N LYS A 62 59.33 -56.42 -4.36
CA LYS A 62 59.02 -55.34 -5.30
C LYS A 62 57.52 -55.01 -5.33
N ALA A 63 56.67 -56.03 -5.33
CA ALA A 63 55.21 -55.85 -5.29
C ALA A 63 54.74 -55.18 -3.98
N ASP A 64 55.30 -55.58 -2.84
CA ASP A 64 54.97 -54.98 -1.54
C ASP A 64 55.44 -53.51 -1.45
N GLY A 65 56.59 -53.17 -2.06
CA GLY A 65 57.09 -51.80 -2.15
C GLY A 65 56.23 -50.88 -3.02
N GLU A 66 55.79 -51.36 -4.18
CA GLU A 66 54.91 -50.61 -5.09
C GLU A 66 53.51 -50.38 -4.49
N ALA A 67 52.96 -51.36 -3.75
CA ALA A 67 51.68 -51.22 -3.04
C ALA A 67 51.74 -50.18 -1.90
N LEU A 68 52.86 -50.11 -1.17
CA LEU A 68 53.07 -49.13 -0.10
C LEU A 68 53.23 -47.70 -0.64
N GLN A 69 53.92 -47.53 -1.77
CA GLN A 69 54.02 -46.23 -2.45
C GLN A 69 52.67 -45.76 -2.99
N ALA A 70 51.87 -46.64 -3.59
CA ALA A 70 50.53 -46.29 -4.09
C ALA A 70 49.59 -45.84 -2.95
N LYS A 71 49.66 -46.50 -1.78
CA LYS A 71 48.87 -46.13 -0.60
C LYS A 71 49.28 -44.77 -0.03
N LEU A 72 50.58 -44.50 0.08
CA LEU A 72 51.10 -43.21 0.57
C LEU A 72 50.76 -42.05 -0.38
N ALA A 73 50.80 -42.28 -1.70
CA ALA A 73 50.41 -41.26 -2.68
C ALA A 73 48.90 -40.94 -2.63
N ALA A 74 48.05 -41.95 -2.38
CA ALA A 74 46.62 -41.76 -2.21
C ALA A 74 46.28 -40.99 -0.92
N ASP A 75 46.91 -41.35 0.21
CA ASP A 75 46.70 -40.65 1.49
C ASP A 75 47.21 -39.19 1.43
N ALA A 76 48.33 -38.93 0.75
CA ALA A 76 48.84 -37.57 0.55
C ALA A 76 47.89 -36.71 -0.30
N LYS A 77 47.31 -37.29 -1.36
CA LYS A 77 46.32 -36.60 -2.21
C LYS A 77 45.03 -36.32 -1.46
N ALA A 78 44.52 -37.28 -0.68
CA ALA A 78 43.31 -37.09 0.13
C ALA A 78 43.49 -36.01 1.20
N LYS A 79 44.68 -35.91 1.81
CA LYS A 79 44.99 -34.86 2.79
C LYS A 79 45.09 -33.47 2.17
N ALA A 80 45.71 -33.37 0.98
CA ALA A 80 45.80 -32.11 0.24
C ALA A 80 44.43 -31.60 -0.24
N ASP A 81 43.56 -32.50 -0.74
CA ASP A 81 42.21 -32.14 -1.16
C ASP A 81 41.33 -31.71 0.03
N ALA A 82 41.50 -32.32 1.21
CA ALA A 82 40.81 -31.92 2.43
C ALA A 82 41.24 -30.53 2.93
N GLU A 83 42.54 -30.22 2.94
CA GLU A 83 43.06 -28.90 3.33
C GLU A 83 42.61 -27.81 2.33
N ALA A 84 42.57 -28.10 1.03
CA ALA A 84 42.10 -27.15 0.01
C ALA A 84 40.59 -26.82 0.17
N LEU A 85 39.76 -27.83 0.48
CA LEU A 85 38.33 -27.64 0.74
C LEU A 85 38.09 -26.82 2.01
N GLN A 86 38.87 -27.05 3.06
CA GLN A 86 38.75 -26.32 4.32
C GLN A 86 39.19 -24.86 4.18
N ALA A 87 40.24 -24.58 3.40
CA ALA A 87 40.68 -23.23 3.08
C ALA A 87 39.62 -22.46 2.26
N LYS A 88 38.98 -23.13 1.30
CA LYS A 88 37.91 -22.51 0.47
C LYS A 88 36.66 -22.19 1.30
N LEU A 89 36.24 -23.09 2.18
CA LEU A 89 35.11 -22.86 3.09
C LEU A 89 35.38 -21.72 4.09
N ALA A 90 36.60 -21.61 4.60
CA ALA A 90 36.98 -20.51 5.49
C ALA A 90 36.99 -19.15 4.77
N ALA A 91 37.42 -19.12 3.49
CA ALA A 91 37.38 -17.93 2.66
C ALA A 91 35.94 -17.49 2.32
N ASP A 92 35.06 -18.43 1.94
CA ASP A 92 33.65 -18.15 1.65
C ASP A 92 32.89 -17.69 2.90
N ALA A 93 33.17 -18.27 4.07
CA ALA A 93 32.57 -17.83 5.33
C ALA A 93 33.00 -16.40 5.71
N LYS A 94 34.28 -16.05 5.49
CA LYS A 94 34.79 -14.70 5.74
C LYS A 94 34.20 -13.67 4.76
N ALA A 95 34.10 -14.02 3.48
CA ALA A 95 33.48 -13.16 2.46
C ALA A 95 31.99 -12.91 2.74
N LYS A 96 31.26 -13.93 3.22
CA LYS A 96 29.84 -13.79 3.58
C LYS A 96 29.64 -12.91 4.81
N ALA A 97 30.50 -13.05 5.83
CA ALA A 97 30.46 -12.21 7.02
C ALA A 97 30.79 -10.73 6.72
N ASP A 98 31.79 -10.47 5.88
CA ASP A 98 32.15 -9.10 5.47
C ASP A 98 31.04 -8.45 4.62
N ALA A 99 30.35 -9.22 3.77
CA ALA A 99 29.21 -8.74 2.99
C ALA A 99 27.99 -8.39 3.87
N GLU A 100 27.64 -9.24 4.85
CA GLU A 100 26.55 -8.98 5.80
C GLU A 100 26.86 -7.76 6.70
N ALA A 101 28.10 -7.58 7.13
CA ALA A 101 28.51 -6.42 7.93
C ALA A 101 28.42 -5.10 7.13
N LEU A 102 28.80 -5.10 5.85
CA LEU A 102 28.64 -3.95 4.96
C LEU A 102 27.17 -3.61 4.71
N GLN A 103 26.32 -4.62 4.52
CA GLN A 103 24.87 -4.42 4.33
C GLN A 103 24.20 -3.84 5.59
N ALA A 104 24.56 -4.34 6.77
CA ALA A 104 24.05 -3.82 8.04
C ALA A 104 24.46 -2.36 8.28
N LYS A 105 25.70 -2.00 7.93
CA LYS A 105 26.18 -0.61 8.04
C LYS A 105 25.47 0.34 7.07
N LEU A 106 25.29 -0.08 5.81
CA LEU A 106 24.55 0.70 4.80
C LEU A 106 23.07 0.90 5.17
N ALA A 107 22.44 -0.13 5.75
CA ALA A 107 21.06 -0.04 6.24
C ALA A 107 20.93 0.90 7.44
N ALA A 108 21.91 0.89 8.35
CA ALA A 108 21.95 1.80 9.50
C ALA A 108 22.18 3.26 9.06
N ASP A 109 23.14 3.51 8.17
CA ASP A 109 23.42 4.85 7.64
C ASP A 109 22.22 5.40 6.84
N SER A 110 21.55 4.57 6.05
CA SER A 110 20.34 4.96 5.31
C SER A 110 19.18 5.29 6.24
N LYS A 111 19.00 4.52 7.31
CA LYS A 111 17.97 4.76 8.34
C LYS A 111 18.25 6.03 9.13
N ALA A 112 19.51 6.30 9.47
CA ALA A 112 19.91 7.54 10.15
C ALA A 112 19.69 8.78 9.27
N LYS A 113 20.03 8.69 7.98
CA LYS A 113 19.83 9.78 7.02
C LYS A 113 18.34 10.07 6.77
N ALA A 114 17.52 9.03 6.65
CA ALA A 114 16.07 9.16 6.53
C ALA A 114 15.42 9.77 7.78
N ASN A 115 15.89 9.41 8.98
CA ASN A 115 15.40 10.02 10.22
C ASN A 115 15.76 11.51 10.32
N MET A 116 16.99 11.89 9.96
CA MET A 116 17.41 13.29 9.91
C MET A 116 16.59 14.10 8.90
N GLU A 117 16.38 13.58 7.69
CA GLU A 117 15.57 14.25 6.67
C GLU A 117 14.10 14.39 7.10
N ALA A 118 13.53 13.38 7.76
CA ALA A 118 12.16 13.44 8.30
C ALA A 118 12.02 14.46 9.45
N GLU A 119 13.01 14.53 10.34
CA GLU A 119 13.02 15.49 11.45
C GLU A 119 13.20 16.93 10.94
N GLN A 120 14.05 17.12 9.93
CA GLN A 120 14.24 18.41 9.26
C GLN A 120 12.99 18.84 8.49
N ALA A 121 12.31 17.92 7.79
CA ALA A 121 11.04 18.20 7.13
C ALA A 121 9.93 18.57 8.11
N LYS A 122 9.88 17.92 9.28
CA LYS A 122 8.93 18.23 10.35
C LYS A 122 9.18 19.62 10.95
N LEU A 123 10.44 19.97 11.22
CA LEU A 123 10.82 21.31 11.70
C LEU A 123 10.48 22.42 10.70
N LEU A 124 10.69 22.19 9.40
CA LEU A 124 10.30 23.13 8.34
C LEU A 124 8.77 23.24 8.20
N ALA A 125 8.02 22.15 8.38
CA ALA A 125 6.56 22.17 8.36
C ALA A 125 5.97 22.90 9.58
N ASP A 126 6.49 22.65 10.78
CA ASP A 126 6.06 23.34 11.99
C ASP A 126 6.42 24.84 11.95
N ALA A 127 7.59 25.20 11.39
CA ALA A 127 7.97 26.60 11.20
C ALA A 127 7.07 27.31 10.17
N ARG A 128 6.69 26.64 9.07
CA ARG A 128 5.74 27.18 8.09
C ARG A 128 4.34 27.31 8.68
N ALA A 129 3.84 26.30 9.39
CA ALA A 129 2.53 26.35 10.04
C ALA A 129 2.44 27.49 11.07
N LYS A 130 3.52 27.74 11.82
CA LYS A 130 3.59 28.84 12.77
C LYS A 130 3.65 30.21 12.08
N ALA A 131 4.43 30.34 11.00
CA ALA A 131 4.49 31.57 10.20
C ALA A 131 3.17 31.87 9.48
N ASP A 132 2.49 30.85 8.95
CA ASP A 132 1.19 30.99 8.29
C ASP A 132 0.09 31.35 9.30
N ALA A 133 0.15 30.80 10.52
CA ALA A 133 -0.77 31.17 11.61
C ALA A 133 -0.57 32.63 12.07
N GLU A 134 0.69 33.05 12.29
CA GLU A 134 1.02 34.43 12.64
C GLU A 134 0.65 35.42 11.52
N ALA A 135 0.86 35.05 10.26
CA ALA A 135 0.46 35.86 9.11
C ALA A 135 -1.07 35.97 8.98
N ASN A 136 -1.82 34.88 9.21
CA ASN A 136 -3.28 34.91 9.18
C ASN A 136 -3.89 35.69 10.35
N GLU A 137 -3.33 35.59 11.56
CA GLU A 137 -3.78 36.42 12.69
C GLU A 137 -3.49 37.90 12.44
N LYS A 138 -2.31 38.22 11.90
CA LYS A 138 -1.97 39.60 11.54
C LYS A 138 -2.88 40.14 10.43
N LEU A 139 -3.19 39.34 9.41
CA LEU A 139 -4.12 39.72 8.33
C LEU A 139 -5.55 39.91 8.85
N LYS A 140 -6.02 39.05 9.76
CA LYS A 140 -7.33 39.22 10.41
C LYS A 140 -7.36 40.47 11.28
N ALA A 141 -6.30 40.74 12.05
CA ALA A 141 -6.20 41.94 12.87
C ALA A 141 -6.16 43.21 12.00
N GLU A 142 -5.41 43.21 10.90
CA GLU A 142 -5.40 44.31 9.92
C GLU A 142 -6.78 44.49 9.26
N GLN A 143 -7.44 43.40 8.85
CA GLN A 143 -8.78 43.47 8.26
C GLN A 143 -9.84 43.96 9.25
N GLU A 144 -9.76 43.55 10.52
CA GLU A 144 -10.66 44.01 11.57
C GLU A 144 -10.41 45.50 11.88
N THR A 145 -9.14 45.92 11.92
CA THR A 145 -8.76 47.33 12.10
C THR A 145 -9.23 48.19 10.92
N GLU A 146 -9.06 47.70 9.69
CA GLU A 146 -9.53 48.36 8.47
C GLU A 146 -11.07 48.43 8.43
N GLN A 147 -11.77 47.36 8.82
CA GLN A 147 -13.24 47.35 8.93
C GLN A 147 -13.74 48.30 10.01
N LEU A 148 -13.07 48.38 11.16
CA LEU A 148 -13.40 49.34 12.21
C LEU A 148 -13.16 50.77 11.73
N ARG A 149 -12.05 51.04 11.06
CA ARG A 149 -11.74 52.35 10.44
C ARG A 149 -12.79 52.73 9.41
N LEU A 150 -13.14 51.83 8.50
CA LEU A 150 -14.17 52.06 7.47
C LEU A 150 -15.57 52.21 8.08
N ALA A 151 -15.89 51.49 9.16
CA ALA A 151 -17.15 51.62 9.88
C ALA A 151 -17.23 52.94 10.66
N GLU A 152 -16.12 53.39 11.24
CA GLU A 152 -16.01 54.68 11.93
C GLU A 152 -16.06 55.85 10.93
N GLU A 153 -15.34 55.75 9.81
CA GLU A 153 -15.38 56.71 8.71
C GLU A 153 -16.78 56.77 8.06
N ALA A 154 -17.45 55.62 7.89
CA ALA A 154 -18.84 55.57 7.44
C ALA A 154 -19.82 56.13 8.49
N ARG A 155 -19.54 55.94 9.78
CA ARG A 155 -20.35 56.49 10.88
C ARG A 155 -20.16 58.00 10.99
N GLU A 156 -18.95 58.52 10.83
CA GLU A 156 -18.65 59.95 10.76
C GLU A 156 -19.25 60.58 9.51
N ALA A 157 -19.11 59.94 8.34
CA ALA A 157 -19.76 60.39 7.11
C ALA A 157 -21.29 60.41 7.26
N LYS A 158 -21.87 59.40 7.93
CA LYS A 158 -23.30 59.37 8.26
C LYS A 158 -23.67 60.43 9.31
N LEU A 159 -22.84 60.71 10.30
CA LEU A 159 -23.06 61.76 11.30
C LEU A 159 -22.96 63.15 10.68
N LEU A 160 -22.03 63.36 9.76
CA LEU A 160 -21.88 64.58 8.97
C LEU A 160 -23.04 64.74 7.99
N ALA A 161 -23.49 63.65 7.35
CA ALA A 161 -24.67 63.65 6.50
C ALA A 161 -25.96 63.88 7.29
N ASP A 162 -26.11 63.28 8.47
CA ASP A 162 -27.26 63.48 9.37
C ASP A 162 -27.22 64.87 10.01
N ALA A 163 -26.05 65.41 10.37
CA ALA A 163 -25.88 66.77 10.88
C ALA A 163 -26.13 67.82 9.79
N LYS A 164 -25.69 67.55 8.56
CA LYS A 164 -25.99 68.37 7.38
C LYS A 164 -27.48 68.29 7.04
N ALA A 165 -28.07 67.09 7.03
CA ALA A 165 -29.51 66.89 6.83
C ALA A 165 -30.35 67.54 7.93
N LYS A 166 -29.87 67.57 9.19
CA LYS A 166 -30.54 68.24 10.31
C LYS A 166 -30.37 69.76 10.25
N ALA A 167 -29.21 70.27 9.85
CA ALA A 167 -28.97 71.70 9.62
C ALA A 167 -29.74 72.22 8.39
N ASP A 168 -29.82 71.42 7.32
CA ASP A 168 -30.62 71.70 6.14
C ASP A 168 -32.12 71.56 6.46
N ALA A 169 -32.54 70.61 7.31
CA ALA A 169 -33.92 70.51 7.80
C ALA A 169 -34.33 71.67 8.72
N ASP A 170 -33.44 72.18 9.58
CA ASP A 170 -33.69 73.37 10.40
C ASP A 170 -33.66 74.67 9.55
N ALA A 171 -32.86 74.72 8.47
CA ALA A 171 -32.88 75.82 7.50
C ALA A 171 -34.13 75.78 6.58
N LEU A 172 -34.60 74.58 6.21
CA LEU A 172 -35.86 74.34 5.49
C LEU A 172 -37.07 74.58 6.38
N ALA A 173 -37.03 74.24 7.67
CA ALA A 173 -38.11 74.55 8.62
C ALA A 173 -38.28 76.06 8.82
N ARG A 174 -37.20 76.84 8.70
CA ARG A 174 -37.24 78.31 8.74
C ARG A 174 -37.67 78.98 7.44
N THR A 175 -37.71 78.25 6.31
CA THR A 175 -38.20 78.76 5.01
C THR A 175 -39.52 78.10 4.55
N ALA A 176 -40.01 77.06 5.23
CA ALA A 176 -41.24 76.35 4.93
C ALA A 176 -42.49 76.88 5.66
N SER A 177 -42.58 78.20 5.86
CA SER A 177 -43.87 78.86 6.18
C SER A 177 -44.64 79.29 4.93
N LEU A 178 -44.23 78.82 3.74
CA LEU A 178 -44.98 78.96 2.51
C LEU A 178 -45.72 77.65 2.24
N ALA A 179 -47.04 77.73 2.11
CA ALA A 179 -47.95 76.60 1.95
C ALA A 179 -47.41 75.55 0.96
N LYS A 180 -46.96 74.40 1.48
CA LYS A 180 -46.57 73.24 0.66
C LYS A 180 -47.76 72.83 -0.21
N ASP A 181 -47.54 72.82 -1.53
CA ASP A 181 -48.51 72.27 -2.48
C ASP A 181 -48.75 70.77 -2.21
N ASP A 182 -49.88 70.24 -2.66
CA ASP A 182 -50.27 68.86 -2.38
C ASP A 182 -49.27 67.83 -2.95
N THR A 183 -48.55 68.18 -4.02
CA THR A 183 -47.47 67.36 -4.59
C THR A 183 -46.25 67.29 -3.67
N ALA A 184 -45.88 68.37 -2.98
CA ALA A 184 -44.81 68.39 -1.97
C ALA A 184 -45.14 67.45 -0.81
N LYS A 185 -46.38 67.53 -0.29
CA LYS A 185 -46.83 66.67 0.81
C LYS A 185 -46.82 65.20 0.41
N ALA A 186 -47.24 64.87 -0.82
CA ALA A 186 -47.20 63.51 -1.35
C ALA A 186 -45.76 62.98 -1.46
N ILE A 187 -44.81 63.79 -1.94
CA ILE A 187 -43.39 63.44 -2.00
C ILE A 187 -42.82 63.22 -0.60
N ASP A 188 -43.09 64.12 0.36
CA ASP A 188 -42.61 64.00 1.74
C ASP A 188 -43.13 62.71 2.41
N ASN A 189 -44.43 62.42 2.28
CA ASN A 189 -45.04 61.23 2.86
C ASN A 189 -44.46 59.94 2.25
N LEU A 190 -44.31 59.90 0.92
CA LEU A 190 -43.76 58.72 0.24
C LEU A 190 -42.27 58.53 0.56
N ALA A 191 -41.50 59.61 0.68
CA ALA A 191 -40.10 59.55 1.09
C ALA A 191 -39.95 59.01 2.53
N GLN A 192 -40.83 59.42 3.45
CA GLN A 192 -40.85 58.87 4.82
C GLN A 192 -41.21 57.38 4.84
N SER A 193 -42.18 56.95 4.01
CA SER A 193 -42.53 55.53 3.84
C SER A 193 -41.34 54.72 3.32
N LEU A 194 -40.65 55.24 2.30
CA LEU A 194 -39.45 54.64 1.72
C LEU A 194 -38.30 54.52 2.72
N ASP A 195 -38.12 55.50 3.61
CA ASP A 195 -37.12 55.45 4.68
C ASP A 195 -37.47 54.38 5.73
N ALA A 196 -38.76 54.23 6.09
CA ALA A 196 -39.22 53.20 7.01
C ALA A 196 -39.06 51.78 6.40
N SER A 197 -39.49 51.62 5.14
CA SER A 197 -39.33 50.39 4.38
C SER A 197 -37.84 50.01 4.23
N GLY A 198 -36.99 50.99 3.93
CA GLY A 198 -35.54 50.80 3.83
C GLY A 198 -34.90 50.32 5.12
N LYS A 199 -35.42 50.69 6.31
CA LYS A 199 -34.95 50.12 7.58
C LYS A 199 -35.33 48.65 7.71
N ALA A 200 -36.57 48.29 7.42
CA ALA A 200 -37.02 46.89 7.44
C ALA A 200 -36.21 46.01 6.46
N GLN A 201 -35.87 46.56 5.29
CA GLN A 201 -35.04 45.89 4.29
C GLN A 201 -33.60 45.65 4.80
N ASN A 202 -33.01 46.63 5.50
CA ASN A 202 -31.70 46.48 6.13
C ASN A 202 -31.72 45.43 7.25
N ASP A 203 -32.79 45.39 8.06
CA ASP A 203 -32.94 44.37 9.10
C ASP A 203 -33.03 42.96 8.49
N LEU A 204 -33.74 42.83 7.36
CA LEU A 204 -33.85 41.58 6.61
C LEU A 204 -32.49 41.15 6.02
N LEU A 205 -31.74 42.09 5.44
CA LEU A 205 -30.38 41.84 4.94
C LEU A 205 -29.43 41.42 6.08
N ALA A 206 -29.53 42.05 7.26
CA ALA A 206 -28.75 41.69 8.43
C ALA A 206 -29.07 40.27 8.92
N GLN A 207 -30.34 39.89 8.96
CA GLN A 207 -30.76 38.52 9.27
C GLN A 207 -30.21 37.52 8.25
N PHE A 208 -30.31 37.84 6.96
CA PHE A 208 -29.79 36.97 5.90
C PHE A 208 -28.27 36.80 5.97
N LYS A 209 -27.54 37.89 6.23
CA LYS A 209 -26.09 37.86 6.46
C LYS A 209 -25.72 36.97 7.66
N ALA A 210 -26.46 37.08 8.77
CA ALA A 210 -26.22 36.26 9.95
C ALA A 210 -26.45 34.76 9.67
N THR A 211 -27.52 34.41 8.94
CA THR A 211 -27.79 33.01 8.55
C THR A 211 -26.72 32.47 7.59
N VAL A 212 -26.26 33.26 6.62
CA VAL A 212 -25.15 32.86 5.73
C VAL A 212 -23.85 32.67 6.51
N ALA A 213 -23.57 33.53 7.50
CA ALA A 213 -22.40 33.38 8.37
C ALA A 213 -22.45 32.10 9.22
N ASN A 214 -23.63 31.72 9.71
CA ASN A 214 -23.81 30.44 10.41
C ASN A 214 -23.53 29.24 9.49
N LYS A 215 -24.01 29.27 8.24
CA LYS A 215 -23.67 28.26 7.23
C LYS A 215 -22.18 28.18 6.93
N GLN A 216 -21.50 29.32 6.86
CA GLN A 216 -20.05 29.35 6.68
C GLN A 216 -19.34 28.70 7.87
N LYS A 217 -19.77 29.01 9.10
CA LYS A 217 -19.22 28.40 10.31
C LYS A 217 -19.42 26.89 10.34
N ASP A 218 -20.60 26.41 9.94
CA ASP A 218 -20.88 24.97 9.88
C ASP A 218 -19.99 24.26 8.84
N LEU A 219 -19.68 24.91 7.72
CA LEU A 219 -18.72 24.42 6.73
C LEU A 219 -17.28 24.39 7.28
N ASP A 220 -16.85 25.45 7.94
CA ASP A 220 -15.51 25.52 8.54
C ASP A 220 -15.33 24.46 9.63
N ASP A 221 -16.37 24.26 10.45
CA ASP A 221 -16.44 23.21 11.47
C ASP A 221 -16.32 21.81 10.84
N LEU A 222 -16.98 21.57 9.69
CA LEU A 222 -16.91 20.30 8.96
C LEU A 222 -15.52 20.06 8.35
N LYS A 223 -14.89 21.10 7.81
CA LYS A 223 -13.50 21.02 7.30
C LYS A 223 -12.53 20.69 8.43
N GLU A 224 -12.65 21.35 9.58
CA GLU A 224 -11.81 21.08 10.74
C GLU A 224 -11.98 19.65 11.25
N GLU A 225 -13.22 19.15 11.35
CA GLU A 225 -13.51 17.76 11.75
C GLU A 225 -12.82 16.77 10.81
N ASN A 226 -12.94 16.97 9.51
CA ASN A 226 -12.33 16.08 8.52
C ASN A 226 -10.79 16.18 8.50
N ASP A 227 -10.23 17.39 8.63
CA ASP A 227 -8.77 17.58 8.69
C ASP A 227 -8.14 16.94 9.94
N LEU A 228 -8.86 16.96 11.07
CA LEU A 228 -8.44 16.25 12.29
C LEU A 228 -8.60 14.73 12.14
N SER A 229 -9.71 14.28 11.53
CA SER A 229 -9.93 12.86 11.21
C SER A 229 -8.81 12.31 10.31
N ASP A 230 -8.39 13.06 9.29
CA ASP A 230 -7.27 12.69 8.41
C ASP A 230 -5.92 12.59 9.15
N LYS A 231 -5.77 13.28 10.28
CA LYS A 231 -4.61 13.17 11.18
C LYS A 231 -4.77 12.07 12.23
N GLY A 232 -5.87 11.32 12.22
CA GLY A 232 -6.20 10.31 13.22
C GLY A 232 -6.57 10.89 14.59
N ILE A 233 -6.94 12.18 14.65
CA ILE A 233 -7.31 12.86 15.90
C ILE A 233 -8.83 12.89 15.99
N TYR A 234 -9.38 12.15 16.96
CA TYR A 234 -10.80 12.11 17.20
C TYR A 234 -11.28 13.40 17.90
N LYS A 235 -12.31 14.04 17.33
CA LYS A 235 -13.04 15.17 17.92
C LYS A 235 -14.48 14.75 18.17
N GLU A 236 -15.01 15.08 19.35
CA GLU A 236 -16.37 14.69 19.73
C GLU A 236 -17.41 15.31 18.76
N PRO A 237 -18.40 14.52 18.28
CA PRO A 237 -19.43 15.03 17.37
C PRO A 237 -20.21 16.18 18.00
N LYS A 238 -20.31 17.30 17.27
CA LYS A 238 -21.12 18.43 17.73
C LYS A 238 -22.62 18.07 17.73
N PRO A 239 -23.43 18.66 18.63
CA PRO A 239 -24.88 18.45 18.64
C PRO A 239 -25.51 18.73 17.26
N PHE A 240 -26.42 17.86 16.84
CA PHE A 240 -27.12 18.01 15.56
C PHE A 240 -27.94 19.31 15.53
N LYS A 241 -27.58 20.21 14.61
CA LYS A 241 -28.43 21.35 14.24
C LYS A 241 -29.43 20.93 13.17
N SER A 242 -30.67 21.44 13.25
CA SER A 242 -31.68 21.17 12.23
C SER A 242 -31.37 21.93 10.94
N VAL A 243 -30.75 21.24 9.98
CA VAL A 243 -30.43 21.79 8.65
C VAL A 243 -31.69 22.16 7.89
N ALA A 244 -32.80 21.45 8.13
CA ALA A 244 -34.08 21.71 7.46
C ALA A 244 -34.70 23.05 7.86
N ALA A 245 -34.70 23.37 9.17
CA ALA A 245 -35.22 24.64 9.66
C ALA A 245 -34.42 25.84 9.13
N GLU A 246 -33.09 25.73 9.17
CA GLU A 246 -32.21 26.79 8.68
C GLU A 246 -32.31 26.99 7.16
N ASN A 247 -32.42 25.90 6.38
CA ASN A 247 -32.64 25.99 4.94
C ASN A 247 -34.00 26.62 4.62
N SER A 248 -35.05 26.28 5.37
CA SER A 248 -36.36 26.91 5.22
C SER A 248 -36.31 28.41 5.53
N GLN A 249 -35.56 28.81 6.55
CA GLN A 249 -35.36 30.22 6.90
C GLN A 249 -34.64 30.97 5.78
N ILE A 250 -33.58 30.38 5.20
CA ILE A 250 -32.87 30.95 4.05
C ILE A 250 -33.81 31.21 2.88
N GLU A 251 -34.62 30.23 2.48
CA GLU A 251 -35.54 30.40 1.35
C GLU A 251 -36.63 31.45 1.64
N ALA A 252 -37.12 31.51 2.88
CA ALA A 252 -38.04 32.57 3.30
C ALA A 252 -37.40 33.96 3.21
N LEU A 253 -36.17 34.12 3.71
CA LEU A 253 -35.42 35.39 3.65
C LEU A 253 -35.15 35.82 2.20
N LYS A 254 -34.78 34.87 1.31
CA LYS A 254 -34.60 35.14 -0.12
C LYS A 254 -35.85 35.72 -0.76
N LEU A 255 -37.01 35.09 -0.51
CA LEU A 255 -38.30 35.54 -1.04
C LEU A 255 -38.70 36.91 -0.48
N GLN A 256 -38.56 37.10 0.83
CA GLN A 256 -38.85 38.38 1.48
C GLN A 256 -37.96 39.50 0.93
N MET A 257 -36.68 39.23 0.68
CA MET A 257 -35.76 40.22 0.12
C MET A 257 -36.10 40.57 -1.32
N ALA A 258 -36.44 39.57 -2.14
CA ALA A 258 -36.86 39.79 -3.52
C ALA A 258 -38.12 40.66 -3.59
N GLU A 259 -39.12 40.36 -2.75
CA GLU A 259 -40.36 41.14 -2.70
C GLU A 259 -40.12 42.56 -2.15
N ALA A 260 -39.34 42.71 -1.08
CA ALA A 260 -39.00 44.01 -0.52
C ALA A 260 -38.22 44.88 -1.54
N ASN A 261 -37.26 44.30 -2.26
CA ASN A 261 -36.53 44.98 -3.35
C ASN A 261 -37.47 45.46 -4.46
N LYS A 262 -38.44 44.62 -4.85
CA LYS A 262 -39.42 44.97 -5.88
C LYS A 262 -40.32 46.12 -5.43
N ILE A 263 -40.89 46.04 -4.22
CA ILE A 263 -41.73 47.09 -3.65
C ILE A 263 -40.95 48.41 -3.55
N GLN A 264 -39.73 48.37 -3.02
CA GLN A 264 -38.90 49.56 -2.86
C GLN A 264 -38.58 50.23 -4.22
N LYS A 265 -38.27 49.44 -5.26
CA LYS A 265 -38.09 49.97 -6.63
C LYS A 265 -39.34 50.66 -7.15
N ASP A 266 -40.50 50.02 -7.01
CA ASP A 266 -41.77 50.56 -7.49
C ASP A 266 -42.13 51.86 -6.76
N GLU A 267 -41.89 51.94 -5.45
CA GLU A 267 -42.10 53.16 -4.66
C GLU A 267 -41.10 54.27 -5.00
N ILE A 268 -39.82 53.96 -5.24
CA ILE A 268 -38.83 54.94 -5.74
C ILE A 268 -39.23 55.47 -7.12
N ALA A 269 -39.78 54.62 -7.98
CA ALA A 269 -40.29 55.03 -9.29
C ALA A 269 -41.50 55.98 -9.15
N LYS A 270 -42.45 55.68 -8.26
CA LYS A 270 -43.57 56.57 -7.92
C LYS A 270 -43.06 57.92 -7.38
N LEU A 271 -42.08 57.91 -6.48
CA LEU A 271 -41.46 59.13 -5.93
C LEU A 271 -40.81 59.96 -7.04
N THR A 272 -40.10 59.30 -7.97
CA THR A 272 -39.49 59.96 -9.14
C THR A 272 -40.55 60.61 -10.04
N ASN A 273 -41.69 59.94 -10.24
CA ASN A 273 -42.80 60.49 -11.02
C ASN A 273 -43.44 61.71 -10.35
N LEU A 274 -43.69 61.65 -9.04
CA LEU A 274 -44.22 62.79 -8.28
C LEU A 274 -43.27 64.00 -8.32
N TYR A 275 -41.96 63.76 -8.22
CA TYR A 275 -40.95 64.81 -8.41
C TYR A 275 -41.01 65.43 -9.82
N ASN A 276 -41.14 64.61 -10.86
CA ASN A 276 -41.29 65.10 -12.23
C ASN A 276 -42.59 65.91 -12.43
N GLU A 277 -43.69 65.52 -11.80
CA GLU A 277 -44.94 66.30 -11.81
C GLU A 277 -44.79 67.64 -11.11
N ARG A 278 -44.08 67.67 -9.97
CA ARG A 278 -43.75 68.90 -9.28
C ARG A 278 -42.91 69.84 -10.15
N LEU A 279 -41.91 69.31 -10.87
CA LEU A 279 -41.12 70.10 -11.82
C LEU A 279 -41.95 70.69 -12.97
N LYS A 280 -43.08 70.07 -13.35
CA LYS A 280 -43.99 70.66 -14.34
C LYS A 280 -44.76 71.86 -13.76
N LYS A 281 -45.15 71.78 -12.49
CA LYS A 281 -45.88 72.86 -11.78
C LYS A 281 -44.96 74.00 -11.36
N VAL A 282 -43.75 73.67 -10.92
CA VAL A 282 -42.70 74.60 -10.49
C VAL A 282 -41.44 74.30 -11.31
N PRO A 283 -41.33 74.87 -12.53
CA PRO A 283 -40.26 74.57 -13.49
C PRO A 283 -38.94 75.27 -13.15
N ASN A 284 -38.53 75.19 -11.89
CA ASN A 284 -37.26 75.69 -11.41
C ASN A 284 -36.48 74.55 -10.74
N LYS A 285 -35.50 73.99 -11.45
CA LYS A 285 -34.61 72.94 -10.92
C LYS A 285 -33.66 73.46 -9.84
N ASN A 286 -33.48 74.79 -9.75
CA ASN A 286 -32.63 75.42 -8.75
C ASN A 286 -33.36 75.82 -7.47
N ASP A 287 -34.67 75.61 -7.42
CA ASP A 287 -35.47 75.70 -6.19
C ASP A 287 -34.92 74.76 -5.11
N ALA A 288 -34.85 75.25 -3.87
CA ALA A 288 -34.25 74.53 -2.75
C ALA A 288 -34.97 73.19 -2.47
N LEU A 289 -36.30 73.17 -2.61
CA LEU A 289 -37.11 71.99 -2.34
C LEU A 289 -36.97 70.94 -3.45
N ASN A 290 -36.95 71.38 -4.72
CA ASN A 290 -36.69 70.48 -5.85
C ASN A 290 -35.29 69.87 -5.79
N LYS A 291 -34.27 70.64 -5.39
CA LYS A 291 -32.92 70.12 -5.15
C LYS A 291 -32.89 69.05 -4.06
N ALA A 292 -33.52 69.32 -2.92
CA ALA A 292 -33.60 68.38 -1.81
C ALA A 292 -34.30 67.06 -2.22
N TYR A 293 -35.38 67.14 -3.00
CA TYR A 293 -36.08 65.95 -3.50
C TYR A 293 -35.26 65.14 -4.49
N LEU A 294 -34.57 65.80 -5.43
CA LEU A 294 -33.70 65.11 -6.37
C LEU A 294 -32.56 64.38 -5.64
N GLU A 295 -31.94 65.05 -4.67
CA GLU A 295 -30.89 64.47 -3.86
C GLU A 295 -31.40 63.25 -3.07
N LYS A 296 -32.55 63.37 -2.41
CA LYS A 296 -33.18 62.26 -1.69
C LYS A 296 -33.52 61.07 -2.60
N ILE A 297 -34.06 61.31 -3.80
CA ILE A 297 -34.33 60.25 -4.78
C ILE A 297 -33.04 59.55 -5.20
N ASN A 298 -31.95 60.30 -5.44
CA ASN A 298 -30.67 59.72 -5.80
C ASN A 298 -30.07 58.89 -4.65
N GLN A 299 -30.17 59.37 -3.41
CA GLN A 299 -29.77 58.62 -2.22
C GLN A 299 -30.56 57.30 -2.10
N LEU A 300 -31.87 57.33 -2.28
CA LEU A 300 -32.72 56.14 -2.23
C LEU A 300 -32.39 55.13 -3.35
N LYS A 301 -32.11 55.62 -4.57
CA LYS A 301 -31.65 54.77 -5.69
C LYS A 301 -30.30 54.12 -5.41
N ALA A 302 -29.35 54.88 -4.89
CA ALA A 302 -28.03 54.36 -4.52
C ALA A 302 -28.11 53.32 -3.39
N ALA A 303 -28.93 53.58 -2.37
CA ALA A 303 -29.18 52.63 -1.30
C ALA A 303 -29.82 51.34 -1.81
N GLN A 304 -30.80 51.45 -2.72
CA GLN A 304 -31.45 50.29 -3.34
C GLN A 304 -30.49 49.46 -4.21
N LEU A 305 -29.61 50.12 -4.97
CA LEU A 305 -28.58 49.43 -5.75
C LEU A 305 -27.62 48.66 -4.85
N LYS A 306 -27.13 49.30 -3.77
CA LYS A 306 -26.23 48.66 -2.80
C LYS A 306 -26.89 47.45 -2.12
N MET A 307 -28.16 47.57 -1.76
CA MET A 307 -28.97 46.47 -1.20
C MET A 307 -29.03 45.26 -2.14
N GLU A 308 -29.17 45.49 -3.44
CA GLU A 308 -29.15 44.43 -4.45
C GLU A 308 -27.78 43.79 -4.64
N GLU A 309 -26.73 44.60 -4.63
CA GLU A 309 -25.34 44.12 -4.70
C GLU A 309 -25.00 43.25 -3.48
N ASP A 310 -25.30 43.72 -2.27
CA ASP A 310 -25.10 42.98 -1.03
C ASP A 310 -25.92 41.68 -1.01
N GLY A 311 -27.18 41.74 -1.46
CA GLY A 311 -28.04 40.57 -1.59
C GLY A 311 -27.49 39.53 -2.59
N ALA A 312 -27.02 39.98 -3.76
CA ALA A 312 -26.42 39.11 -4.78
C ALA A 312 -25.12 38.46 -4.27
N ALA A 313 -24.28 39.22 -3.56
CA ALA A 313 -23.06 38.69 -2.95
C ALA A 313 -23.36 37.60 -1.91
N LEU A 314 -24.40 37.79 -1.07
CA LEU A 314 -24.83 36.77 -0.10
C LEU A 314 -25.36 35.50 -0.79
N LEU A 315 -26.13 35.64 -1.87
CA LEU A 315 -26.61 34.51 -2.68
C LEU A 315 -25.45 33.72 -3.31
N ALA A 316 -24.47 34.42 -3.89
CA ALA A 316 -23.28 33.79 -4.46
C ALA A 316 -22.46 33.04 -3.40
N ASN A 317 -22.31 33.64 -2.21
CA ASN A 317 -21.62 33.02 -1.09
C ASN A 317 -22.35 31.74 -0.62
N LEU A 318 -23.68 31.76 -0.61
CA LEU A 318 -24.49 30.61 -0.23
C LEU A 318 -24.33 29.42 -1.20
N GLU A 319 -24.31 29.68 -2.51
CA GLU A 319 -24.04 28.64 -3.50
C GLU A 319 -22.63 28.07 -3.38
N ARG A 320 -21.63 28.92 -3.09
CA ARG A 320 -20.26 28.46 -2.79
C ARG A 320 -20.23 27.56 -1.56
N ILE A 321 -20.84 27.99 -0.46
CA ILE A 321 -20.91 27.20 0.78
C ILE A 321 -21.58 25.85 0.52
N LYS A 322 -22.65 25.82 -0.27
CA LYS A 322 -23.35 24.58 -0.63
C LYS A 322 -22.44 23.62 -1.40
N ALA A 323 -21.73 24.12 -2.40
CA ALA A 323 -20.79 23.32 -3.19
C ALA A 323 -19.62 22.77 -2.35
N GLU A 324 -18.99 23.62 -1.54
CA GLU A 324 -17.90 23.21 -0.64
C GLU A 324 -18.37 22.22 0.42
N THR A 325 -19.56 22.41 0.99
CA THR A 325 -20.17 21.44 1.93
C THR A 325 -20.34 20.07 1.30
N GLU A 326 -20.75 20.00 0.04
CA GLU A 326 -20.91 18.73 -0.67
C GLU A 326 -19.57 18.04 -0.93
N ILE A 327 -18.54 18.80 -1.27
CA ILE A 327 -17.16 18.29 -1.42
C ILE A 327 -16.70 17.64 -0.11
N GLU A 328 -16.88 18.34 1.00
CA GLU A 328 -16.41 17.89 2.31
C GLU A 328 -17.18 16.66 2.81
N LYS A 329 -18.50 16.60 2.55
CA LYS A 329 -19.30 15.39 2.78
C LYS A 329 -18.80 14.20 1.96
N ARG A 330 -18.48 14.42 0.67
CA ARG A 330 -17.93 13.36 -0.20
C ARG A 330 -16.56 12.88 0.29
N ARG A 331 -15.70 13.77 0.81
CA ARG A 331 -14.42 13.40 1.44
C ARG A 331 -14.63 12.46 2.63
N ARG A 332 -15.54 12.82 3.54
CA ARG A 332 -15.87 11.99 4.71
C ARG A 332 -16.40 10.61 4.33
N ILE A 333 -17.27 10.53 3.31
CA ILE A 333 -17.79 9.24 2.81
C ILE A 333 -16.66 8.37 2.25
N LYS A 334 -15.74 8.96 1.47
CA LYS A 334 -14.58 8.24 0.92
C LYS A 334 -13.65 7.73 2.02
N GLN A 335 -13.38 8.55 3.03
CA GLN A 335 -12.55 8.18 4.17
C GLN A 335 -13.19 7.06 4.98
N ALA A 336 -14.47 7.18 5.34
CA ALA A 336 -15.19 6.14 6.07
C ALA A 336 -15.22 4.81 5.28
N ALA A 337 -15.36 4.86 3.95
CA ALA A 337 -15.25 3.67 3.11
C ALA A 337 -13.83 3.07 3.13
N TYR A 338 -12.79 3.90 3.13
CA TYR A 338 -11.40 3.46 3.19
C TYR A 338 -11.01 2.86 4.55
N GLU A 339 -11.38 3.53 5.64
CA GLU A 339 -11.13 3.05 7.01
C GLU A 339 -11.87 1.74 7.29
N ASN A 340 -13.12 1.62 6.84
CA ASN A 340 -13.87 0.37 6.93
C ASN A 340 -13.22 -0.76 6.11
N ASP A 341 -12.70 -0.46 4.91
CA ASP A 341 -11.98 -1.45 4.10
C ASP A 341 -10.69 -1.95 4.77
N GLN A 342 -9.86 -1.04 5.30
CA GLN A 342 -8.62 -1.41 5.99
C GLN A 342 -8.89 -2.16 7.30
N GLY A 343 -9.86 -1.70 8.10
CA GLY A 343 -10.25 -2.35 9.34
C GLY A 343 -10.79 -3.76 9.10
N ARG A 344 -11.68 -3.93 8.12
CA ARG A 344 -12.18 -5.25 7.70
C ARG A 344 -11.05 -6.16 7.25
N TYR A 345 -10.15 -5.68 6.39
CA TYR A 345 -9.01 -6.49 5.93
C TYR A 345 -8.12 -6.96 7.09
N ALA A 346 -7.83 -6.09 8.06
CA ALA A 346 -7.04 -6.46 9.24
C ALA A 346 -7.74 -7.54 10.09
N GLN A 347 -9.05 -7.40 10.31
CA GLN A 347 -9.86 -8.40 11.02
C GLN A 347 -9.89 -9.74 10.27
N ASP A 348 -10.07 -9.69 8.95
CA ASP A 348 -10.14 -10.84 8.06
C ASP A 348 -8.83 -11.64 8.05
N ILE A 349 -7.68 -10.96 7.97
CA ILE A 349 -6.37 -11.60 8.07
C ILE A 349 -6.12 -12.19 9.46
N ALA A 350 -6.54 -11.49 10.53
CA ALA A 350 -6.42 -12.00 11.89
C ALA A 350 -7.27 -13.26 12.12
N ALA A 351 -8.48 -13.30 11.55
CA ALA A 351 -9.36 -14.47 11.59
C ALA A 351 -8.73 -15.64 10.83
N LEU A 352 -8.24 -15.42 9.61
CA LEU A 352 -7.55 -16.45 8.83
C LEU A 352 -6.34 -17.03 9.58
N LYS A 353 -5.52 -16.17 10.18
CA LYS A 353 -4.36 -16.58 10.98
C LYS A 353 -4.79 -17.44 12.16
N ARG A 354 -5.81 -17.01 12.90
CA ARG A 354 -6.38 -17.78 14.02
C ARG A 354 -6.86 -19.15 13.55
N ILE A 355 -7.63 -19.22 12.47
CA ILE A 355 -8.15 -20.49 11.91
C ILE A 355 -6.98 -21.43 11.58
N LYS A 356 -5.93 -20.94 10.93
CA LYS A 356 -4.75 -21.75 10.58
C LYS A 356 -3.99 -22.27 11.81
N GLU A 357 -3.92 -21.49 12.88
CA GLU A 357 -3.17 -21.83 14.09
C GLU A 357 -3.96 -22.73 15.07
N THR A 358 -5.28 -22.57 15.16
CA THR A 358 -6.11 -23.26 16.17
C THR A 358 -6.86 -24.48 15.67
N THR A 359 -7.05 -24.61 14.34
CA THR A 359 -7.82 -25.72 13.76
C THR A 359 -7.02 -27.01 13.83
N LYS A 360 -7.58 -28.04 14.49
CA LYS A 360 -6.98 -29.37 14.55
C LYS A 360 -7.30 -30.18 13.28
N PRO A 361 -6.38 -31.02 12.79
CA PRO A 361 -6.67 -31.96 11.71
C PRO A 361 -7.85 -32.87 12.09
N SER A 362 -8.75 -33.10 11.13
CA SER A 362 -9.91 -33.98 11.36
C SER A 362 -9.48 -35.44 11.50
N SER A 363 -9.98 -36.14 12.51
CA SER A 363 -9.76 -37.57 12.69
C SER A 363 -10.63 -38.42 11.75
N THR A 364 -11.75 -37.88 11.28
CA THR A 364 -12.61 -38.47 10.26
C THR A 364 -12.37 -37.80 8.91
N PRO A 365 -12.21 -38.56 7.81
CA PRO A 365 -12.06 -37.98 6.47
C PRO A 365 -13.29 -37.16 6.09
N LEU A 366 -13.09 -35.89 5.74
CA LEU A 366 -14.14 -35.00 5.25
C LEU A 366 -14.51 -35.35 3.80
N THR A 367 -15.79 -35.21 3.49
CA THR A 367 -16.40 -35.48 2.18
C THR A 367 -16.84 -34.19 1.50
N ALA A 368 -17.15 -34.23 0.20
CA ALA A 368 -17.56 -33.03 -0.54
C ALA A 368 -18.88 -32.41 0.00
N SER A 369 -19.78 -33.22 0.57
CA SER A 369 -21.02 -32.72 1.20
C SER A 369 -20.79 -31.93 2.47
N ASP A 370 -19.59 -32.03 3.08
CA ASP A 370 -19.25 -31.27 4.27
C ASP A 370 -18.88 -29.81 3.94
N PHE A 371 -18.63 -29.49 2.67
CA PHE A 371 -18.22 -28.16 2.22
C PHE A 371 -19.40 -27.37 1.61
N ASP A 372 -19.65 -26.17 2.13
CA ASP A 372 -20.50 -25.18 1.45
C ASP A 372 -19.62 -24.39 0.49
N PHE A 373 -19.79 -24.58 -0.83
CA PHE A 373 -19.02 -23.86 -1.84
C PHE A 373 -19.54 -22.44 -2.12
N GLY A 374 -20.71 -22.12 -1.58
CA GLY A 374 -21.40 -20.85 -1.80
C GLY A 374 -21.86 -20.68 -3.24
N GLU A 375 -21.55 -19.54 -3.84
CA GLU A 375 -22.01 -19.19 -5.18
C GLU A 375 -21.21 -19.86 -6.29
N ASP A 376 -21.92 -20.43 -7.26
CA ASP A 376 -21.32 -21.06 -8.45
C ASP A 376 -20.54 -20.04 -9.28
N GLN A 377 -19.31 -20.42 -9.63
CA GLN A 377 -18.43 -19.60 -10.45
C GLN A 377 -18.48 -20.07 -11.90
N SER A 378 -18.53 -19.11 -12.82
CA SER A 378 -18.29 -19.39 -14.23
C SER A 378 -16.81 -19.73 -14.42
N ASN A 379 -16.50 -20.71 -15.27
CA ASN A 379 -15.11 -20.96 -15.63
C ASN A 379 -14.54 -19.71 -16.32
N MET A 380 -13.53 -19.09 -15.71
CA MET A 380 -12.76 -17.95 -16.26
C MET A 380 -13.45 -16.58 -16.14
N GLN A 381 -13.73 -16.14 -14.91
CA GLN A 381 -14.19 -14.77 -14.63
C GLN A 381 -13.02 -13.79 -14.54
N ILE A 382 -13.20 -12.56 -15.04
CA ILE A 382 -12.25 -11.46 -14.83
C ILE A 382 -12.82 -10.52 -13.77
N ILE A 383 -12.03 -10.24 -12.75
CA ILE A 383 -12.37 -9.32 -11.67
C ILE A 383 -11.27 -8.27 -11.56
N LYS A 384 -11.66 -7.00 -11.38
CA LYS A 384 -10.74 -5.87 -11.36
C LYS A 384 -10.71 -5.17 -10.01
N ASN A 385 -9.60 -4.49 -9.71
CA ASN A 385 -9.43 -3.61 -8.54
C ASN A 385 -9.65 -4.33 -7.19
N ILE A 386 -9.09 -5.53 -7.05
CA ILE A 386 -9.06 -6.27 -5.79
C ILE A 386 -7.91 -5.74 -4.92
N LYS A 387 -8.24 -4.86 -3.98
CA LYS A 387 -7.30 -4.36 -2.98
C LYS A 387 -6.64 -5.51 -2.21
N ASN A 388 -5.36 -5.36 -1.87
CA ASN A 388 -4.56 -6.33 -1.10
C ASN A 388 -4.46 -7.72 -1.75
N SER A 389 -4.58 -7.78 -3.08
CA SER A 389 -4.28 -8.97 -3.89
C SER A 389 -3.38 -8.59 -5.05
N GLU A 390 -2.71 -9.55 -5.65
CA GLU A 390 -1.86 -9.33 -6.81
C GLU A 390 -2.63 -9.66 -8.09
N SER A 391 -2.22 -9.06 -9.22
CA SER A 391 -2.73 -9.49 -10.52
C SER A 391 -2.28 -10.94 -10.79
N GLY A 392 -3.16 -11.75 -11.38
CA GLY A 392 -2.89 -13.16 -11.66
C GLY A 392 -4.14 -14.01 -11.83
N TYR A 393 -3.95 -15.32 -11.95
CA TYR A 393 -4.99 -16.34 -12.09
C TYR A 393 -5.10 -17.14 -10.79
N TYR A 394 -6.24 -17.04 -10.14
CA TYR A 394 -6.52 -17.65 -8.86
C TYR A 394 -7.40 -18.89 -9.04
N LEU A 395 -7.05 -19.99 -8.36
CA LEU A 395 -7.91 -21.18 -8.27
C LEU A 395 -8.90 -21.00 -7.11
N ILE A 396 -10.08 -20.47 -7.45
CA ILE A 396 -11.14 -20.24 -6.49
C ILE A 396 -11.84 -21.57 -6.20
N VAL A 397 -11.92 -21.91 -4.93
CA VAL A 397 -12.60 -23.13 -4.45
C VAL A 397 -13.99 -22.86 -3.90
N ALA A 398 -14.24 -21.67 -3.36
CA ALA A 398 -15.55 -21.29 -2.82
C ALA A 398 -15.73 -19.77 -2.82
N VAL A 399 -16.98 -19.30 -2.91
CA VAL A 399 -17.33 -17.87 -2.87
C VAL A 399 -18.49 -17.62 -1.93
N HIS A 400 -18.27 -16.78 -0.92
CA HIS A 400 -19.26 -16.46 0.11
C HIS A 400 -19.44 -14.96 0.30
N SER A 401 -20.66 -14.52 0.62
CA SER A 401 -20.94 -13.14 1.03
C SER A 401 -20.85 -12.91 2.55
N SER A 402 -20.87 -13.98 3.35
CA SER A 402 -20.82 -13.94 4.81
C SER A 402 -19.45 -14.33 5.36
N VAL A 403 -19.05 -13.65 6.43
CA VAL A 403 -17.84 -13.93 7.20
C VAL A 403 -17.94 -15.30 7.87
N GLU A 404 -19.11 -15.67 8.42
CA GLU A 404 -19.30 -16.97 9.08
C GLU A 404 -19.09 -18.13 8.10
N LYS A 405 -19.71 -18.05 6.92
CA LYS A 405 -19.58 -19.10 5.89
C LYS A 405 -18.16 -19.22 5.36
N ARG A 406 -17.48 -18.09 5.18
CA ARG A 406 -16.07 -18.06 4.82
C ARG A 406 -15.24 -18.80 5.86
N ASP A 407 -15.41 -18.46 7.14
CA ASP A 407 -14.63 -19.04 8.24
C ASP A 407 -14.91 -20.53 8.43
N GLU A 408 -16.17 -20.96 8.26
CA GLU A 408 -16.52 -22.38 8.25
C GLU A 408 -15.82 -23.15 7.13
N PHE A 409 -15.82 -22.62 5.90
CA PHE A 409 -15.13 -23.25 4.79
C PHE A 409 -13.61 -23.33 5.03
N LEU A 410 -13.00 -22.22 5.46
CA LEU A 410 -11.58 -22.15 5.79
C LEU A 410 -11.21 -23.16 6.89
N THR A 411 -12.01 -23.24 7.95
CA THR A 411 -11.79 -24.18 9.06
C THR A 411 -11.84 -25.62 8.56
N LYS A 412 -12.84 -25.98 7.74
CA LYS A 412 -12.94 -27.33 7.17
C LYS A 412 -11.80 -27.64 6.20
N ALA A 413 -11.36 -26.65 5.41
CA ALA A 413 -10.22 -26.81 4.50
C ALA A 413 -8.91 -27.04 5.28
N VAL A 414 -8.67 -26.28 6.35
CA VAL A 414 -7.50 -26.48 7.24
C VAL A 414 -7.58 -27.83 7.96
N ALA A 415 -8.76 -28.22 8.47
CA ALA A 415 -8.97 -29.52 9.09
C ALA A 415 -8.76 -30.70 8.12
N ALA A 416 -9.02 -30.48 6.82
CA ALA A 416 -8.71 -31.42 5.73
C ALA A 416 -7.24 -31.40 5.28
N GLY A 417 -6.39 -30.58 5.92
CA GLY A 417 -4.94 -30.53 5.68
C GLY A 417 -4.48 -29.48 4.67
N VAL A 418 -5.31 -28.50 4.28
CA VAL A 418 -4.90 -27.41 3.37
C VAL A 418 -4.19 -26.30 4.15
N THR A 419 -2.90 -26.09 3.89
CA THR A 419 -2.07 -25.11 4.61
C THR A 419 -1.97 -23.75 3.90
N ASN A 420 -2.05 -23.76 2.56
CA ASN A 420 -1.97 -22.58 1.70
C ASN A 420 -3.33 -21.91 1.42
N ILE A 421 -4.41 -22.33 2.08
CA ILE A 421 -5.74 -21.71 1.91
C ILE A 421 -5.70 -20.22 2.26
N ASN A 422 -6.32 -19.39 1.44
CA ASN A 422 -6.36 -17.94 1.58
C ASN A 422 -7.65 -17.40 0.93
N PHE A 423 -7.89 -16.11 1.02
CA PHE A 423 -9.00 -15.47 0.34
C PHE A 423 -8.69 -14.01 0.00
N PHE A 424 -9.48 -13.43 -0.88
CA PHE A 424 -9.57 -11.99 -1.05
C PHE A 424 -11.03 -11.54 -1.02
N TYR A 425 -11.25 -10.28 -0.65
CA TYR A 425 -12.59 -9.69 -0.62
C TYR A 425 -12.76 -8.71 -1.77
N ASN A 426 -13.78 -8.95 -2.58
CA ASN A 426 -14.18 -8.01 -3.62
C ASN A 426 -15.22 -7.04 -3.04
N VAL A 427 -14.81 -5.78 -2.87
CA VAL A 427 -15.66 -4.70 -2.35
C VAL A 427 -16.87 -4.44 -3.26
N THR A 428 -16.71 -4.58 -4.57
CA THR A 428 -17.76 -4.32 -5.57
C THR A 428 -18.90 -5.32 -5.48
N THR A 429 -18.57 -6.61 -5.27
CA THR A 429 -19.58 -7.68 -5.19
C THR A 429 -19.93 -8.07 -3.76
N SER A 430 -19.24 -7.49 -2.77
CA SER A 430 -19.31 -7.86 -1.36
C SER A 430 -19.12 -9.36 -1.11
N LYS A 431 -18.13 -9.98 -1.77
CA LYS A 431 -17.87 -11.43 -1.71
C LYS A 431 -16.43 -11.76 -1.38
N TYR A 432 -16.27 -12.80 -0.59
CA TYR A 432 -15.02 -13.49 -0.30
C TYR A 432 -14.78 -14.58 -1.34
N TYR A 433 -13.65 -14.51 -2.01
CA TYR A 433 -13.18 -15.53 -2.95
C TYR A 433 -12.08 -16.32 -2.28
N ILE A 434 -12.35 -17.58 -1.96
CA ILE A 434 -11.42 -18.47 -1.26
C ILE A 434 -10.60 -19.23 -2.30
N TYR A 435 -9.28 -19.24 -2.13
CA TYR A 435 -8.34 -19.89 -3.04
C TYR A 435 -7.20 -20.53 -2.24
N TYR A 436 -6.42 -21.41 -2.87
CA TYR A 436 -5.17 -21.89 -2.27
C TYR A 436 -3.96 -21.78 -3.20
N ASP A 437 -4.17 -21.65 -4.51
CA ASP A 437 -3.10 -21.43 -5.50
C ASP A 437 -3.37 -20.18 -6.34
N LYS A 438 -2.27 -19.51 -6.72
CA LYS A 438 -2.20 -18.36 -7.64
C LYS A 438 -1.12 -18.66 -8.69
N PHE A 439 -1.41 -18.32 -9.95
CA PHE A 439 -0.49 -18.41 -11.07
C PHE A 439 -0.40 -17.08 -11.81
N ASP A 440 0.76 -16.76 -12.39
CA ASP A 440 0.91 -15.54 -13.18
C ASP A 440 0.40 -15.71 -14.62
N GLY A 441 0.40 -16.95 -15.14
CA GLY A 441 -0.08 -17.31 -16.47
C GLY A 441 -1.34 -18.18 -16.48
N LEU A 442 -2.11 -18.07 -17.56
CA LEU A 442 -3.36 -18.81 -17.74
C LEU A 442 -3.10 -20.31 -17.99
N SER A 443 -2.02 -20.65 -18.69
CA SER A 443 -1.70 -22.03 -19.06
C SER A 443 -1.45 -22.88 -17.82
N GLU A 444 -0.66 -22.35 -16.89
CA GLU A 444 -0.33 -23.00 -15.61
C GLU A 444 -1.57 -23.18 -14.74
N ALA A 445 -2.45 -22.17 -14.69
CA ALA A 445 -3.72 -22.27 -13.98
C ALA A 445 -4.65 -23.33 -14.57
N GLN A 446 -4.70 -23.45 -15.90
CA GLN A 446 -5.50 -24.46 -16.61
C GLN A 446 -4.97 -25.87 -16.36
N GLU A 447 -3.65 -26.06 -16.41
CA GLU A 447 -3.01 -27.33 -16.07
C GLU A 447 -3.30 -27.74 -14.62
N ALA A 448 -3.18 -26.81 -13.67
CA ALA A 448 -3.48 -27.05 -12.27
C ALA A 448 -4.96 -27.37 -12.03
N LEU A 449 -5.89 -26.69 -12.72
CA LEU A 449 -7.32 -27.01 -12.67
C LEU A 449 -7.61 -28.41 -13.25
N GLY A 450 -6.91 -28.81 -14.33
CA GLY A 450 -6.97 -30.15 -14.89
C GLY A 450 -6.44 -31.23 -13.94
N ALA A 451 -5.43 -30.89 -13.14
CA ALA A 451 -4.82 -31.75 -12.13
C ALA A 451 -5.50 -31.72 -10.74
N LYS A 452 -6.66 -31.07 -10.59
CA LYS A 452 -7.33 -30.83 -9.29
C LYS A 452 -7.63 -32.07 -8.43
N GLY A 453 -7.60 -33.27 -9.00
CA GLY A 453 -7.84 -34.52 -8.28
C GLY A 453 -9.26 -34.64 -7.69
N LYS A 454 -9.45 -35.58 -6.76
CA LYS A 454 -10.75 -35.91 -6.12
C LYS A 454 -10.86 -35.42 -4.66
N LYS A 455 -10.12 -34.36 -4.31
CA LYS A 455 -10.15 -33.83 -2.95
C LYS A 455 -11.53 -33.22 -2.65
N PRO A 456 -12.07 -33.37 -1.43
CA PRO A 456 -13.45 -32.99 -1.11
C PRO A 456 -13.73 -31.50 -1.30
N TYR A 457 -12.73 -30.63 -1.12
CA TYR A 457 -12.83 -29.18 -1.28
C TYR A 457 -12.61 -28.67 -2.72
N ASN A 458 -12.37 -29.56 -3.70
CA ASN A 458 -12.09 -29.19 -5.10
C ASN A 458 -13.32 -29.30 -6.02
N GLY A 459 -14.50 -29.57 -5.45
CA GLY A 459 -15.72 -29.90 -6.18
C GLY A 459 -16.17 -28.84 -7.19
N LYS A 460 -16.09 -27.56 -6.81
CA LYS A 460 -16.53 -26.41 -7.62
C LYS A 460 -15.42 -25.44 -8.00
N MET A 461 -14.20 -25.94 -8.13
CA MET A 461 -13.03 -25.10 -8.43
C MET A 461 -13.14 -24.42 -9.80
N ALA A 462 -12.84 -23.12 -9.86
CA ALA A 462 -12.82 -22.31 -11.07
C ALA A 462 -11.60 -21.37 -11.10
N ILE A 463 -11.19 -20.97 -12.30
CA ILE A 463 -10.15 -19.96 -12.50
C ILE A 463 -10.80 -18.58 -12.50
N VAL A 464 -10.25 -17.66 -11.70
CA VAL A 464 -10.60 -16.23 -11.71
C VAL A 464 -9.35 -15.41 -11.99
N LYS A 465 -9.40 -14.56 -13.01
CA LYS A 465 -8.35 -13.59 -13.32
C LYS A 465 -8.58 -12.33 -12.51
N VAL A 466 -7.58 -11.93 -11.73
CA VAL A 466 -7.55 -10.64 -11.01
C VAL A 466 -6.67 -9.67 -11.79
N GLU A 467 -7.20 -8.47 -12.07
CA GLU A 467 -6.50 -7.35 -12.70
C GLU A 467 -6.51 -6.13 -11.78
N ASN A 468 -5.34 -5.77 -11.24
CA ASN A 468 -5.13 -4.60 -10.37
C ASN A 468 -4.28 -3.52 -11.03
#